data_AF-A0A3L7AZE3-F1
#
_entry.id   AF-A0A3L7AZE3-F1
#
_cell.length_a   1.000
_cell.length_b   1.000
_cell.length_c   1.000
_cell.angle_alpha   90.00
_cell.angle_beta   90.00
_cell.angle_gamma   90.00
#
_symmetry.space_group_name_H-M   'P 1'
#
loop_
_entity.id
_entity.type
_entity.pdbx_description
1 polymer ?
#
loop_
_entity_poly.entity_id
_entity_poly.type
_entity_poly.pdbx_seq_one_letter_code
_entity_poly.pdbx_strand_id
1 'polypeptide(L)'
;MSELLTADRIDELGALGAKSPDPAALVAELVGAVDEGRVADPDDTGYALLVAADILVQAGDLADALALTTRAIAEQPEDDPYARSKRGGLLLRLGREDEGLAELTVLRPLLETDPDATYLIDDLADAGRTDTALEWLTAALDAILERTRTQQHESEDAQDEAAAMIYGLAQRRHDLREDLGLPHDDYDNLADRLRAASDHALDALEDGPATLLFWPRAEFEALLARWPALADDFPATWDEHRAQIEGALANAASLGGADLGVVAGTVAGLAAFAGDDPIDEETLDEYADSLDEAGVAAWPPGRNDACWCGSGAKYKKCCLPRSRS
;
A
#
# COMPACT_ATOMS: atom_id res chain seq x y z
N MET A 1 28.25 -31.71 -10.55
CA MET A 1 28.35 -30.24 -10.60
C MET A 1 27.38 -29.77 -9.55
N SER A 2 27.88 -29.14 -8.48
CA SER A 2 27.00 -28.61 -7.44
C SER A 2 26.11 -27.53 -8.03
N GLU A 3 24.87 -27.46 -7.58
CA GLU A 3 23.86 -26.50 -8.04
C GLU A 3 24.29 -25.07 -7.67
N LEU A 4 23.96 -24.11 -8.55
CA LEU A 4 24.19 -22.69 -8.28
C LEU A 4 23.13 -22.21 -7.27
N LEU A 5 23.54 -21.30 -6.39
CA LEU A 5 22.65 -20.66 -5.43
C LEU A 5 21.95 -19.48 -6.09
N THR A 6 20.66 -19.60 -6.37
CA THR A 6 19.81 -18.54 -6.94
C THR A 6 19.20 -17.65 -5.86
N ALA A 7 18.76 -16.44 -6.22
CA ALA A 7 17.99 -15.56 -5.34
C ALA A 7 16.80 -16.29 -4.67
N ASP A 8 15.97 -16.99 -5.45
CA ASP A 8 14.85 -17.78 -4.93
C ASP A 8 15.27 -18.79 -3.85
N ARG A 9 16.45 -19.41 -4.02
CA ARG A 9 16.97 -20.37 -3.04
C ARG A 9 17.50 -19.68 -1.79
N ILE A 10 18.09 -18.50 -1.93
CA ILE A 10 18.50 -17.65 -0.79
C ILE A 10 17.26 -17.31 0.04
N ASP A 11 16.19 -16.86 -0.60
CA ASP A 11 14.92 -16.52 0.06
C ASP A 11 14.28 -17.74 0.76
N GLU A 12 14.27 -18.89 0.09
CA GLU A 12 13.77 -20.14 0.67
C GLU A 12 14.55 -20.53 1.94
N LEU A 13 15.88 -20.45 1.90
CA LEU A 13 16.74 -20.75 3.05
C LEU A 13 16.51 -19.77 4.20
N GLY A 14 16.35 -18.48 3.92
CA GLY A 14 16.00 -17.46 4.91
C GLY A 14 14.67 -17.75 5.59
N ALA A 15 13.62 -18.07 4.81
CA ALA A 15 12.30 -18.39 5.32
C ALA A 15 12.26 -19.66 6.21
N LEU A 16 13.20 -20.58 6.00
CA LEU A 16 13.37 -21.79 6.81
C LEU A 16 14.11 -21.53 8.13
N GLY A 17 14.93 -20.48 8.22
CA GLY A 17 15.81 -20.17 9.36
C GLY A 17 15.16 -20.36 10.72
N ALA A 18 14.11 -19.59 11.01
CA ALA A 18 13.43 -19.59 12.31
C ALA A 18 12.74 -20.92 12.67
N LYS A 19 12.46 -21.76 11.66
CA LYS A 19 11.73 -23.03 11.82
C LYS A 19 12.66 -24.25 11.77
N SER A 20 13.91 -24.06 11.37
CA SER A 20 14.85 -25.15 11.15
C SER A 20 15.35 -25.71 12.49
N PRO A 21 15.35 -27.04 12.68
CA PRO A 21 16.01 -27.66 13.81
C PRO A 21 17.55 -27.62 13.70
N ASP A 22 18.09 -27.26 12.53
CA ASP A 22 19.52 -27.10 12.27
C ASP A 22 19.78 -25.82 11.44
N PRO A 23 19.78 -24.63 12.09
CA PRO A 23 20.08 -23.37 11.41
C PRO A 23 21.50 -23.33 10.84
N ALA A 24 22.46 -24.02 11.48
CA ALA A 24 23.85 -24.03 11.07
C ALA A 24 24.06 -24.68 9.69
N ALA A 25 23.27 -25.71 9.36
CA ALA A 25 23.30 -26.31 8.03
C ALA A 25 22.86 -25.33 6.92
N LEU A 26 21.84 -24.52 7.17
CA LEU A 26 21.36 -23.51 6.21
C LEU A 26 22.41 -22.42 6.00
N VAL A 27 23.01 -21.94 7.09
CA VAL A 27 24.11 -20.97 7.05
C VAL A 27 25.31 -21.53 6.29
N ALA A 28 25.67 -22.79 6.52
CA ALA A 28 26.78 -23.44 5.81
C ALA A 28 26.51 -23.58 4.30
N GLU A 29 25.25 -23.80 3.89
CA GLU A 29 24.86 -23.82 2.47
C GLU A 29 25.08 -22.46 1.81
N LEU A 30 24.58 -21.38 2.44
CA LEU A 30 24.73 -19.99 1.96
C LEU A 30 26.20 -19.57 1.90
N VAL A 31 26.91 -19.68 3.01
CA VAL A 31 28.32 -19.27 3.12
C VAL A 31 29.21 -20.12 2.21
N GLY A 32 28.95 -21.43 2.14
CA GLY A 32 29.69 -22.33 1.25
C GLY A 32 29.48 -22.01 -0.22
N ALA A 33 28.29 -21.57 -0.62
CA ALA A 33 28.05 -21.12 -1.99
C ALA A 33 28.80 -19.83 -2.33
N VAL A 34 28.86 -18.88 -1.39
CA VAL A 34 29.66 -17.66 -1.53
C VAL A 34 31.15 -17.99 -1.64
N ASP A 35 31.68 -18.80 -0.71
CA ASP A 35 33.11 -19.19 -0.67
C ASP A 35 33.56 -19.93 -1.94
N GLU A 36 32.67 -20.73 -2.52
CA GLU A 36 32.95 -21.51 -3.73
C GLU A 36 32.64 -20.75 -5.03
N GLY A 37 32.17 -19.50 -4.96
CA GLY A 37 31.79 -18.71 -6.13
C GLY A 37 30.62 -19.31 -6.91
N ARG A 38 29.67 -19.92 -6.20
CA ARG A 38 28.48 -20.60 -6.75
C ARG A 38 27.19 -19.78 -6.63
N VAL A 39 27.27 -18.52 -6.22
CA VAL A 39 26.12 -17.60 -6.32
C VAL A 39 25.82 -17.35 -7.80
N ALA A 40 24.56 -17.54 -8.21
CA ALA A 40 24.16 -17.48 -9.61
C ALA A 40 24.34 -16.07 -10.19
N ASP A 41 23.93 -15.05 -9.43
CA ASP A 41 24.21 -13.65 -9.70
C ASP A 41 25.27 -13.13 -8.69
N PRO A 42 26.43 -12.63 -9.14
CA PRO A 42 27.41 -12.03 -8.23
C PRO A 42 26.86 -10.88 -7.38
N ASP A 43 25.81 -10.19 -7.84
CA ASP A 43 25.16 -9.10 -7.11
C ASP A 43 24.31 -9.62 -5.91
N ASP A 44 24.06 -10.93 -5.82
CA ASP A 44 23.40 -11.55 -4.66
C ASP A 44 24.39 -12.01 -3.57
N THR A 45 25.70 -11.79 -3.76
CA THR A 45 26.73 -12.28 -2.82
C THR A 45 26.58 -11.68 -1.43
N GLY A 46 26.41 -10.35 -1.33
CA GLY A 46 26.17 -9.67 -0.07
C GLY A 46 24.83 -10.08 0.54
N TYR A 47 23.78 -10.19 -0.29
CA TYR A 47 22.46 -10.63 0.12
C TYR A 47 22.46 -12.03 0.75
N ALA A 48 23.13 -13.02 0.14
CA ALA A 48 23.27 -14.36 0.71
C ALA A 48 23.93 -14.36 2.09
N LEU A 49 24.95 -13.51 2.30
CA LEU A 49 25.63 -13.35 3.58
C LEU A 49 24.75 -12.66 4.64
N LEU A 50 23.91 -11.70 4.23
CA LEU A 50 22.94 -11.05 5.12
C LEU A 50 21.86 -12.04 5.57
N VAL A 51 21.30 -12.83 4.65
CA VAL A 51 20.33 -13.87 5.00
C VAL A 51 20.95 -14.90 5.94
N ALA A 52 22.20 -15.30 5.71
CA ALA A 52 22.91 -16.16 6.63
C ALA A 52 23.11 -15.52 8.02
N ALA A 53 23.40 -14.22 8.08
CA ALA A 53 23.49 -13.47 9.33
C ALA A 53 22.14 -13.43 10.07
N ASP A 54 21.02 -13.22 9.37
CA ASP A 54 19.68 -13.20 9.97
C ASP A 54 19.30 -14.55 10.57
N ILE A 55 19.65 -15.67 9.91
CA ILE A 55 19.47 -17.01 10.47
C ILE A 55 20.26 -17.17 11.79
N LEU A 56 21.50 -16.67 11.85
CA LEU A 56 22.31 -16.69 13.06
C LEU A 56 21.73 -15.80 14.16
N VAL A 57 21.17 -14.64 13.81
CA VAL A 57 20.46 -13.77 14.75
C VAL A 57 19.28 -14.51 15.39
N GLN A 58 18.48 -15.22 14.60
CA GLN A 58 17.36 -16.02 15.07
C GLN A 58 17.83 -17.19 15.97
N ALA A 59 18.99 -17.76 15.68
CA ALA A 59 19.62 -18.79 16.51
C ALA A 59 20.27 -18.24 17.80
N GLY A 60 20.46 -16.92 17.91
CA GLY A 60 21.10 -16.24 19.04
C GLY A 60 22.62 -16.06 18.92
N ASP A 61 23.21 -16.45 17.78
CA ASP A 61 24.65 -16.42 17.51
C ASP A 61 25.10 -15.05 16.95
N LEU A 62 24.92 -14.00 17.76
CA LEU A 62 25.10 -12.60 17.32
C LEU A 62 26.53 -12.26 16.87
N ALA A 63 27.55 -12.91 17.45
CA ALA A 63 28.93 -12.65 17.10
C ALA A 63 29.27 -13.14 15.67
N ASP A 64 28.78 -14.31 15.29
CA ASP A 64 28.97 -14.86 13.96
C ASP A 64 28.10 -14.13 12.93
N ALA A 65 26.87 -13.73 13.32
CA ALA A 65 26.05 -12.83 12.51
C ALA A 65 26.80 -11.52 12.18
N LEU A 66 27.41 -10.87 13.19
CA LEU A 66 28.19 -9.66 12.98
C LEU A 66 29.36 -9.87 12.01
N ALA A 67 30.03 -11.03 12.09
CA ALA A 67 31.12 -11.37 11.18
C ALA A 67 30.62 -11.51 9.73
N LEU A 68 29.47 -12.17 9.51
CA LEU A 68 28.86 -12.32 8.20
C LEU A 68 28.36 -10.98 7.63
N THR A 69 27.68 -10.15 8.41
CA THR A 69 27.26 -8.81 7.97
C THR A 69 28.47 -7.92 7.62
N THR A 70 29.54 -7.99 8.41
CA THR A 70 30.79 -7.28 8.10
C THR A 70 31.40 -7.75 6.79
N ARG A 71 31.33 -9.05 6.52
CA ARG A 71 31.80 -9.63 5.26
C ARG A 71 30.91 -9.21 4.09
N ALA A 72 29.59 -9.21 4.24
CA ALA A 72 28.65 -8.76 3.20
C ALA A 72 29.01 -7.36 2.68
N ILE A 73 29.25 -6.42 3.59
CA ILE A 73 29.68 -5.04 3.28
C ILE A 73 31.05 -5.01 2.57
N ALA A 74 31.94 -5.96 2.86
CA ALA A 74 33.26 -6.01 2.23
C ALA A 74 33.23 -6.60 0.82
N GLU A 75 32.37 -7.59 0.57
CA GLU A 75 32.17 -8.22 -0.75
C GLU A 75 31.43 -7.27 -1.71
N GLN A 76 30.52 -6.44 -1.19
CA GLN A 76 29.77 -5.44 -1.95
C GLN A 76 29.89 -4.06 -1.28
N PRO A 77 30.99 -3.34 -1.56
CA PRO A 77 31.29 -2.06 -0.92
C PRO A 77 30.51 -0.88 -1.53
N GLU A 78 29.76 -1.09 -2.62
CA GLU A 78 28.70 -0.18 -3.05
C GLU A 78 27.84 0.13 -1.80
N ASP A 79 27.48 1.40 -1.57
CA ASP A 79 26.87 1.81 -0.30
C ASP A 79 25.53 1.07 -0.12
N ASP A 80 25.53 0.05 0.74
CA ASP A 80 24.34 -0.69 1.19
C ASP A 80 23.97 -0.22 2.61
N PRO A 81 23.06 0.76 2.73
CA PRO A 81 22.58 1.25 4.01
C PRO A 81 21.95 0.17 4.89
N TYR A 82 21.27 -0.81 4.28
CA TYR A 82 20.60 -1.87 5.01
C TYR A 82 21.62 -2.77 5.72
N ALA A 83 22.65 -3.23 5.00
CA ALA A 83 23.72 -4.03 5.59
C ALA A 83 24.44 -3.29 6.73
N ARG A 84 24.69 -1.98 6.57
CA ARG A 84 25.30 -1.15 7.61
C ARG A 84 24.40 -0.95 8.81
N SER A 85 23.08 -0.79 8.60
CA SER A 85 22.12 -0.73 9.70
C SER A 85 22.14 -2.01 10.52
N LYS A 86 22.07 -3.17 9.86
CA LYS A 86 22.15 -4.47 10.52
C LYS A 86 23.45 -4.64 11.31
N ARG A 87 24.58 -4.20 10.76
CA ARG A 87 25.86 -4.21 11.47
C ARG A 87 25.80 -3.32 12.71
N GLY A 88 25.28 -2.10 12.59
CA GLY A 88 25.07 -1.17 13.69
C GLY A 88 24.23 -1.77 14.82
N GLY A 89 23.07 -2.35 14.50
CA GLY A 89 22.20 -3.03 15.48
C GLY A 89 22.89 -4.20 16.20
N LEU A 90 23.62 -5.04 15.44
CA LEU A 90 24.40 -6.15 16.01
C LEU A 90 25.51 -5.68 16.95
N LEU A 91 26.23 -4.61 16.58
CA LEU A 91 27.25 -4.00 17.44
C LEU A 91 26.65 -3.56 18.77
N LEU A 92 25.48 -2.91 18.76
CA LEU A 92 24.78 -2.48 19.97
C LEU A 92 24.35 -3.68 20.83
N ARG A 93 23.76 -4.71 20.22
CA ARG A 93 23.34 -5.94 20.93
C ARG A 93 24.52 -6.71 21.56
N LEU A 94 25.72 -6.54 21.01
CA LEU A 94 26.98 -7.09 21.54
C LEU A 94 27.68 -6.15 22.55
N GLY A 95 27.06 -5.01 22.91
CA GLY A 95 27.58 -4.04 23.87
C GLY A 95 28.67 -3.11 23.33
N ARG A 96 28.85 -3.04 22.00
CA ARG A 96 29.78 -2.11 21.32
C ARG A 96 29.07 -0.80 20.99
N GLU A 97 28.66 -0.10 22.05
CA GLU A 97 27.81 1.11 21.99
C GLU A 97 28.30 2.18 21.03
N ASP A 98 29.54 2.66 21.21
CA ASP A 98 30.07 3.79 20.46
C ASP A 98 30.16 3.48 18.97
N GLU A 99 30.53 2.24 18.63
CA GLU A 99 30.68 1.80 17.24
C GLU A 99 29.31 1.64 16.57
N GLY A 100 28.37 0.97 17.25
CA GLY A 100 27.02 0.76 16.71
C GLY A 100 26.25 2.06 16.53
N LEU A 101 26.29 2.96 17.52
CA LEU A 101 25.61 4.26 17.41
C LEU A 101 26.26 5.16 16.37
N ALA A 102 27.59 5.16 16.25
CA ALA A 102 28.28 5.95 15.23
C ALA A 102 27.87 5.50 13.82
N GLU A 103 27.76 4.18 13.61
CA GLU A 103 27.34 3.62 12.33
C GLU A 103 25.89 3.98 11.99
N LEU A 104 24.95 3.77 12.91
CA LEU A 104 23.53 4.11 12.69
C LEU A 104 23.31 5.62 12.52
N THR A 105 24.08 6.45 13.22
CA THR A 105 23.97 7.92 13.12
C THR A 105 24.31 8.43 11.73
N VAL A 106 25.23 7.78 11.01
CA VAL A 106 25.56 8.14 9.62
C VAL A 106 24.36 7.92 8.70
N LEU A 107 23.55 6.91 8.99
CA LEU A 107 22.38 6.53 8.19
C LEU A 107 21.11 7.32 8.58
N ARG A 108 21.09 7.95 9.75
CA ARG A 108 19.92 8.73 10.25
C ARG A 108 19.27 9.66 9.21
N PRO A 109 20.01 10.40 8.36
CA PRO A 109 19.39 11.28 7.35
C PRO A 109 18.46 10.55 6.38
N LEU A 110 18.64 9.23 6.18
CA LEU A 110 17.78 8.42 5.30
C LEU A 110 16.32 8.40 5.79
N LEU A 111 16.08 8.52 7.10
CA LEU A 111 14.72 8.64 7.65
C LEU A 111 13.95 9.85 7.10
N GLU A 112 14.63 10.83 6.51
CA GLU A 112 14.02 12.03 5.93
C GLU A 112 13.99 12.04 4.39
N THR A 113 14.55 11.01 3.74
CA THR A 113 14.76 10.97 2.28
C THR A 113 14.45 9.63 1.63
N ASP A 114 14.30 8.57 2.41
CA ASP A 114 14.09 7.21 1.93
C ASP A 114 12.91 6.58 2.70
N PRO A 115 11.78 6.28 2.04
CA PRO A 115 10.59 5.71 2.69
C PRO A 115 10.85 4.32 3.29
N ASP A 116 11.85 3.58 2.80
CA ASP A 116 12.15 2.23 3.26
C ASP A 116 13.12 2.21 4.46
N ALA A 117 13.68 3.36 4.85
CA ALA A 117 14.73 3.48 5.86
C ALA A 117 14.28 3.17 7.31
N THR A 118 13.02 2.79 7.55
CA THR A 118 12.50 2.49 8.89
C THR A 118 13.18 1.27 9.55
N TYR A 119 13.87 0.41 8.79
CA TYR A 119 14.71 -0.67 9.34
C TYR A 119 15.76 -0.18 10.36
N LEU A 120 16.23 1.07 10.25
CA LEU A 120 17.15 1.71 11.20
C LEU A 120 16.57 1.75 12.62
N ILE A 121 15.27 1.98 12.70
CA ILE A 121 14.52 2.11 13.94
C ILE A 121 14.34 0.72 14.56
N ASP A 122 14.13 -0.30 13.75
CA ASP A 122 14.03 -1.70 14.21
C ASP A 122 15.35 -2.15 14.84
N ASP A 123 16.47 -1.89 14.17
CA ASP A 123 17.80 -2.24 14.67
C ASP A 123 18.14 -1.52 15.98
N LEU A 124 17.69 -0.27 16.16
CA LEU A 124 17.78 0.46 17.44
C LEU A 124 16.88 -0.15 18.51
N ALA A 125 15.62 -0.43 18.19
CA ALA A 125 14.63 -0.96 19.13
C ALA A 125 15.03 -2.36 19.63
N ASP A 126 15.46 -3.24 18.73
CA ASP A 126 15.95 -4.59 19.03
C ASP A 126 17.21 -4.58 19.91
N ALA A 127 18.02 -3.53 19.79
CA ALA A 127 19.17 -3.28 20.67
C ALA A 127 18.79 -2.66 22.03
N GLY A 128 17.49 -2.44 22.28
CA GLY A 128 16.98 -1.80 23.50
C GLY A 128 17.23 -0.30 23.54
N ARG A 129 17.42 0.37 22.40
CA ARG A 129 17.55 1.84 22.28
C ARG A 129 16.24 2.50 21.87
N THR A 130 15.12 2.04 22.46
CA THR A 130 13.78 2.52 22.12
C THR A 130 13.61 4.04 22.34
N ASP A 131 14.22 4.61 23.38
CA ASP A 131 14.20 6.07 23.59
C ASP A 131 14.85 6.84 22.43
N THR A 132 16.00 6.37 21.95
CA THR A 132 16.71 6.94 20.80
C THR A 132 15.92 6.74 19.51
N ALA A 133 15.31 5.56 19.33
CA ALA A 133 14.44 5.27 18.20
C ALA A 133 13.26 6.24 18.12
N LEU A 134 12.58 6.48 19.25
CA LEU A 134 11.48 7.45 19.34
C LEU A 134 11.94 8.89 19.10
N GLU A 135 13.12 9.27 19.59
CA GLU A 135 13.71 10.59 19.32
C GLU A 135 13.95 10.79 17.82
N TRP A 136 14.51 9.79 17.15
CA TRP A 136 14.84 9.87 15.72
C TRP A 136 13.59 9.90 14.85
N LEU A 137 12.62 9.03 15.14
CA LEU A 137 11.32 9.03 14.48
C LEU A 137 10.61 10.38 14.62
N THR A 138 10.57 10.94 15.84
CA THR A 138 9.91 12.22 16.09
C THR A 138 10.61 13.35 15.34
N ALA A 139 11.94 13.39 15.36
CA ALA A 139 12.71 14.41 14.63
C ALA A 139 12.51 14.33 13.11
N ALA A 140 12.47 13.12 12.54
CA ALA A 140 12.23 12.93 11.11
C ALA A 140 10.81 13.35 10.71
N LEU A 141 9.80 12.98 11.51
CA LEU A 141 8.41 13.43 11.33
C LEU A 141 8.29 14.95 11.37
N ASP A 142 8.88 15.59 12.39
CA ASP A 142 8.90 17.05 12.51
C ASP A 142 9.51 17.71 11.26
N ALA A 143 10.64 17.19 10.80
CA ALA A 143 11.37 17.72 9.65
C ALA A 143 10.57 17.59 8.35
N ILE A 144 9.97 16.43 8.08
CA ILE A 144 9.19 16.19 6.87
C ILE A 144 7.89 17.01 6.90
N LEU A 145 7.15 17.02 8.02
CA LEU A 145 5.90 17.78 8.14
C LEU A 145 6.12 19.29 7.95
N GLU A 146 7.22 19.84 8.46
CA GLU A 146 7.58 21.24 8.23
C GLU A 146 7.96 21.50 6.76
N ARG A 147 8.71 20.58 6.14
CA ARG A 147 9.04 20.64 4.71
C ARG A 147 7.78 20.65 3.85
N THR A 148 6.85 19.73 4.07
CA THR A 148 5.59 19.65 3.34
C THR A 148 4.72 20.89 3.55
N ARG A 149 4.69 21.48 4.76
CA ARG A 149 3.97 22.74 5.00
C ARG A 149 4.52 23.91 4.20
N THR A 150 5.84 23.98 4.07
CA THR A 150 6.53 25.12 3.45
C THR A 150 6.60 25.02 1.94
N GLN A 151 6.55 23.82 1.37
CA GLN A 151 6.75 23.55 -0.05
C GLN A 151 5.44 23.19 -0.78
N GLN A 152 4.48 24.11 -0.79
CA GLN A 152 3.15 23.94 -1.41
C GLN A 152 3.14 23.77 -2.95
N HIS A 153 4.29 23.70 -3.60
CA HIS A 153 4.45 23.65 -5.06
C HIS A 153 5.39 22.54 -5.55
N GLU A 154 5.65 21.51 -4.74
CA GLU A 154 6.37 20.32 -5.20
C GLU A 154 5.53 19.50 -6.18
N SER A 155 6.20 18.65 -6.98
CA SER A 155 5.53 17.70 -7.87
C SER A 155 4.69 16.69 -7.10
N GLU A 156 3.68 16.11 -7.75
CA GLU A 156 2.86 15.03 -7.18
C GLU A 156 3.74 13.88 -6.66
N ASP A 157 4.70 13.40 -7.45
CA ASP A 157 5.65 12.35 -7.01
C ASP A 157 6.37 12.67 -5.68
N ALA A 158 6.75 13.93 -5.47
CA ALA A 158 7.46 14.35 -4.25
C ALA A 158 6.50 14.44 -3.05
N GLN A 159 5.23 14.78 -3.31
CA GLN A 159 4.18 14.77 -2.29
C GLN A 159 3.83 13.34 -1.89
N ASP A 160 3.78 12.42 -2.84
CA ASP A 160 3.51 10.99 -2.60
C ASP A 160 4.65 10.34 -1.81
N GLU A 161 5.90 10.60 -2.16
CA GLU A 161 7.07 10.16 -1.38
C GLU A 161 7.04 10.72 0.05
N ALA A 162 6.73 12.01 0.22
CA ALA A 162 6.59 12.62 1.53
C ALA A 162 5.46 12.00 2.35
N ALA A 163 4.32 11.70 1.71
CA ALA A 163 3.19 11.03 2.36
C ALA A 163 3.56 9.61 2.80
N ALA A 164 4.25 8.83 1.96
CA ALA A 164 4.74 7.49 2.29
C ALA A 164 5.71 7.52 3.48
N MET A 165 6.66 8.47 3.49
CA MET A 165 7.57 8.66 4.61
C MET A 165 6.82 9.04 5.91
N ILE A 166 5.89 10.01 5.86
CA ILE A 166 5.09 10.40 7.02
C ILE A 166 4.30 9.21 7.55
N TYR A 167 3.67 8.43 6.67
CA TYR A 167 2.92 7.24 7.04
C TYR A 167 3.81 6.23 7.77
N GLY A 168 4.90 5.78 7.14
CA GLY A 168 5.78 4.76 7.71
C GLY A 168 6.37 5.17 9.07
N LEU A 169 6.86 6.40 9.18
CA LEU A 169 7.43 6.92 10.42
C LEU A 169 6.36 7.08 11.53
N ALA A 170 5.17 7.56 11.19
CA ALA A 170 4.09 7.74 12.17
C ALA A 170 3.61 6.39 12.71
N GLN A 171 3.41 5.39 11.84
CA GLN A 171 3.03 4.05 12.29
C GLN A 171 4.11 3.44 13.16
N ARG A 172 5.37 3.47 12.73
CA ARG A 172 6.43 2.83 13.50
C ARG A 172 6.62 3.47 14.88
N ARG A 173 6.45 4.79 14.97
CA ARG A 173 6.44 5.52 16.24
C ARG A 173 5.28 5.11 17.13
N HIS A 174 4.08 5.03 16.57
CA HIS A 174 2.88 4.64 17.28
C HIS A 174 3.03 3.23 17.88
N ASP A 175 3.46 2.25 17.07
CA ASP A 175 3.66 0.86 17.50
C ASP A 175 4.67 0.77 18.67
N LEU A 176 5.82 1.46 18.57
CA LEU A 176 6.82 1.49 19.64
C LEU A 176 6.30 2.13 20.94
N ARG A 177 5.44 3.14 20.84
CA ARG A 177 4.84 3.79 22.03
C ARG A 177 3.80 2.89 22.67
N GLU A 178 3.01 2.19 21.87
CA GLU A 178 2.05 1.19 22.34
C GLU A 178 2.76 0.06 23.10
N ASP A 179 3.85 -0.48 22.54
CA ASP A 179 4.68 -1.51 23.19
C ASP A 179 5.21 -1.07 24.57
N LEU A 180 5.51 0.23 24.72
CA LEU A 180 5.95 0.84 25.97
C LEU A 180 4.79 1.22 26.92
N GLY A 181 3.54 1.08 26.49
CA GLY A 181 2.35 1.48 27.25
C GLY A 181 2.26 2.99 27.48
N LEU A 182 2.80 3.79 26.57
CA LEU A 182 2.75 5.25 26.66
C LEU A 182 1.36 5.78 26.27
N PRO A 183 0.89 6.89 26.87
CA PRO A 183 -0.36 7.52 26.45
C PRO A 183 -0.28 8.03 25.01
N HIS A 184 -1.37 7.91 24.25
CA HIS A 184 -1.46 8.48 22.89
C HIS A 184 -1.20 9.99 22.88
N ASP A 185 -0.48 10.46 21.87
CA ASP A 185 -0.29 11.87 21.54
C ASP A 185 -0.77 12.23 20.12
N ASP A 186 -0.49 13.45 19.67
CA ASP A 186 -0.95 13.96 18.38
C ASP A 186 -0.38 13.19 17.17
N TYR A 187 0.82 12.62 17.30
CA TYR A 187 1.42 11.78 16.26
C TYR A 187 0.76 10.41 16.21
N ASP A 188 0.39 9.86 17.36
CA ASP A 188 -0.36 8.61 17.45
C ASP A 188 -1.76 8.78 16.80
N ASN A 189 -2.44 9.91 17.08
CA ASN A 189 -3.69 10.28 16.41
C ASN A 189 -3.52 10.52 14.89
N LEU A 190 -2.34 10.96 14.43
CA LEU A 190 -2.03 11.08 13.01
C LEU A 190 -1.87 9.69 12.38
N ALA A 191 -1.12 8.80 13.03
CA ALA A 191 -0.91 7.42 12.60
C ALA A 191 -2.25 6.68 12.42
N ASP A 192 -3.14 6.76 13.41
CA ASP A 192 -4.48 6.16 13.36
C ASP A 192 -5.31 6.69 12.18
N ARG A 193 -5.32 8.02 11.96
CA ARG A 193 -6.05 8.62 10.84
C ARG A 193 -5.51 8.20 9.48
N LEU A 194 -4.18 8.11 9.35
CA LEU A 194 -3.57 7.70 8.09
C LEU A 194 -3.81 6.21 7.82
N ARG A 195 -3.78 5.36 8.86
CA ARG A 195 -4.12 3.94 8.74
C ARG A 195 -5.56 3.78 8.25
N ALA A 196 -6.51 4.43 8.92
CA ALA A 196 -7.93 4.39 8.54
C ALA A 196 -8.16 4.91 7.10
N ALA A 197 -7.48 5.96 6.68
CA ALA A 197 -7.57 6.48 5.31
C ALA A 197 -7.00 5.48 4.28
N SER A 198 -5.89 4.82 4.61
CA SER A 198 -5.29 3.78 3.77
C SER A 198 -6.20 2.55 3.66
N ASP A 199 -6.75 2.08 4.77
CA ASP A 199 -7.68 0.94 4.80
C ASP A 199 -8.92 1.24 3.95
N HIS A 200 -9.52 2.41 4.12
CA HIS A 200 -10.63 2.85 3.26
C HIS A 200 -10.27 2.92 1.77
N ALA A 201 -9.06 3.36 1.44
CA ALA A 201 -8.61 3.40 0.05
C ALA A 201 -8.39 1.99 -0.52
N LEU A 202 -7.89 1.05 0.28
CA LEU A 202 -7.73 -0.35 -0.09
C LEU A 202 -9.09 -1.05 -0.25
N ASP A 203 -10.02 -0.84 0.68
CA ASP A 203 -11.38 -1.37 0.59
C ASP A 203 -12.06 -0.88 -0.70
N ALA A 204 -11.93 0.41 -1.03
CA ALA A 204 -12.44 0.97 -2.28
C ALA A 204 -11.78 0.41 -3.55
N LEU A 205 -10.57 -0.15 -3.47
CA LEU A 205 -9.92 -0.88 -4.56
C LEU A 205 -10.34 -2.35 -4.60
N GLU A 206 -10.74 -2.93 -3.47
CA GLU A 206 -11.25 -4.30 -3.35
C GLU A 206 -12.73 -4.41 -3.80
N ASP A 207 -13.52 -3.33 -3.68
CA ASP A 207 -14.92 -3.23 -4.10
C ASP A 207 -15.14 -3.23 -5.64
N GLY A 208 -14.12 -3.64 -6.40
CA GLY A 208 -14.23 -3.85 -7.83
C GLY A 208 -14.37 -2.55 -8.64
N PRO A 209 -14.87 -2.61 -9.87
CA PRO A 209 -14.93 -1.44 -10.75
C PRO A 209 -15.74 -0.31 -10.09
N ALA A 210 -15.23 0.93 -10.09
CA ALA A 210 -16.00 2.08 -9.63
C ALA A 210 -17.26 2.20 -10.52
N THR A 211 -18.40 1.82 -9.94
CA THR A 211 -19.62 1.50 -10.68
C THR A 211 -20.70 2.52 -10.38
N LEU A 212 -21.28 3.10 -11.43
CA LEU A 212 -22.41 4.01 -11.27
C LEU A 212 -23.74 3.28 -11.39
N LEU A 213 -24.65 3.53 -10.44
CA LEU A 213 -26.02 3.10 -10.52
C LEU A 213 -26.74 3.78 -11.69
N PHE A 214 -27.31 2.98 -12.58
CA PHE A 214 -28.07 3.43 -13.72
C PHE A 214 -29.48 2.83 -13.71
N TRP A 215 -30.47 3.68 -13.92
CA TRP A 215 -31.85 3.29 -14.14
C TRP A 215 -32.18 3.13 -15.64
N PRO A 216 -32.44 1.90 -16.11
CA PRO A 216 -33.00 1.68 -17.45
C PRO A 216 -34.30 2.44 -17.62
N ARG A 217 -34.67 2.79 -18.86
CA ARG A 217 -35.79 3.71 -19.13
C ARG A 217 -37.08 3.36 -18.39
N ALA A 218 -37.49 2.09 -18.45
CA ALA A 218 -38.71 1.64 -17.79
C ALA A 218 -38.63 1.79 -16.27
N GLU A 219 -37.46 1.50 -15.69
CA GLU A 219 -37.21 1.61 -14.26
C GLU A 219 -37.09 3.08 -13.81
N PHE A 220 -36.47 3.95 -14.59
CA PHE A 220 -36.39 5.38 -14.32
C PHE A 220 -37.78 6.02 -14.27
N GLU A 221 -38.63 5.73 -15.26
CA GLU A 221 -40.02 6.19 -15.29
C GLU A 221 -40.82 5.63 -14.10
N ALA A 222 -40.60 4.36 -13.73
CA ALA A 222 -41.25 3.73 -12.58
C ALA A 222 -40.76 4.25 -11.22
N LEU A 223 -39.46 4.59 -11.10
CA LEU A 223 -38.82 5.11 -9.89
C LEU A 223 -39.47 6.44 -9.50
N LEU A 224 -39.49 7.39 -10.43
CA LEU A 224 -40.07 8.72 -10.21
C LEU A 224 -41.60 8.67 -10.04
N ALA A 225 -42.28 7.68 -10.61
CA ALA A 225 -43.71 7.48 -10.38
C ALA A 225 -44.00 6.92 -8.97
N ARG A 226 -43.13 6.05 -8.46
CA ARG A 226 -43.29 5.42 -7.14
C ARG A 226 -42.84 6.32 -6.00
N TRP A 227 -41.74 7.04 -6.18
CA TRP A 227 -41.18 7.98 -5.21
C TRP A 227 -41.00 9.37 -5.84
N PRO A 228 -42.08 10.17 -5.93
CA PRO A 228 -42.02 11.48 -6.56
C PRO A 228 -41.07 12.49 -5.89
N ALA A 229 -40.70 12.26 -4.63
CA ALA A 229 -39.74 13.11 -3.92
C ALA A 229 -38.35 13.11 -4.56
N LEU A 230 -37.96 12.00 -5.21
CA LEU A 230 -36.68 11.87 -5.93
C LEU A 230 -36.63 12.72 -7.21
N ALA A 231 -37.74 13.31 -7.64
CA ALA A 231 -37.76 14.14 -8.85
C ALA A 231 -36.92 15.42 -8.72
N ASP A 232 -36.62 15.86 -7.49
CA ASP A 232 -35.74 16.99 -7.24
C ASP A 232 -34.24 16.61 -7.38
N ASP A 233 -33.90 15.33 -7.18
CA ASP A 233 -32.52 14.81 -7.19
C ASP A 233 -32.13 14.16 -8.53
N PHE A 234 -33.11 13.75 -9.34
CA PHE A 234 -32.88 13.18 -10.66
C PHE A 234 -33.12 14.18 -11.81
N PRO A 235 -32.46 14.01 -12.97
CA PRO A 235 -32.73 14.83 -14.14
C PRO A 235 -34.18 14.74 -14.62
N ALA A 236 -34.68 15.80 -15.26
CA ALA A 236 -36.07 15.90 -15.69
C ALA A 236 -36.45 14.88 -16.79
N THR A 237 -35.46 14.40 -17.56
CA THR A 237 -35.67 13.41 -18.61
C THR A 237 -34.68 12.26 -18.54
N TRP A 238 -35.11 11.08 -19.03
CA TRP A 238 -34.22 9.92 -19.11
C TRP A 238 -33.02 10.13 -20.05
N ASP A 239 -33.14 11.02 -21.04
CA ASP A 239 -32.03 11.36 -21.94
C ASP A 239 -30.96 12.21 -21.23
N GLU A 240 -31.36 13.09 -20.31
CA GLU A 240 -30.45 13.83 -19.42
C GLU A 240 -29.81 12.90 -18.39
N HIS A 241 -30.56 11.97 -17.81
CA HIS A 241 -30.04 10.92 -16.93
C HIS A 241 -28.88 10.15 -17.59
N ARG A 242 -29.09 9.70 -18.83
CA ARG A 242 -28.01 9.03 -19.59
C ARG A 242 -26.82 9.95 -19.89
N ALA A 243 -27.06 11.24 -20.12
CA ALA A 243 -25.99 12.18 -20.39
C ALA A 243 -25.15 12.47 -19.13
N GLN A 244 -25.80 12.57 -17.97
CA GLN A 244 -25.16 12.74 -16.67
C GLN A 244 -24.24 11.56 -16.34
N ILE A 245 -24.73 10.32 -16.44
CA ILE A 245 -23.94 9.11 -16.19
C ILE A 245 -22.76 8.99 -17.17
N GLU A 246 -22.99 9.22 -18.47
CA GLU A 246 -21.92 9.22 -19.48
C GLU A 246 -20.86 10.30 -19.19
N GLY A 247 -21.28 11.50 -18.76
CA GLY A 247 -20.39 12.60 -18.42
C GLY A 247 -19.58 12.33 -17.16
N ALA A 248 -20.20 11.75 -16.13
CA ALA A 248 -19.52 11.34 -14.90
C ALA A 248 -18.43 10.30 -15.16
N LEU A 249 -18.73 9.26 -15.95
CA LEU A 249 -17.75 8.23 -16.34
C LEU A 249 -16.61 8.82 -17.18
N ALA A 250 -16.93 9.71 -18.12
CA ALA A 250 -15.91 10.39 -18.93
C ALA A 250 -15.01 11.30 -18.09
N ASN A 251 -15.56 11.98 -17.08
CA ASN A 251 -14.78 12.78 -16.14
C ASN A 251 -13.87 11.89 -15.28
N ALA A 252 -14.42 10.84 -14.67
CA ALA A 252 -13.66 9.87 -13.87
C ALA A 252 -12.48 9.27 -14.66
N ALA A 253 -12.72 8.86 -15.91
CA ALA A 253 -11.65 8.35 -16.78
C ALA A 253 -10.59 9.42 -17.12
N SER A 254 -10.97 10.70 -17.21
CA SER A 254 -10.01 11.79 -17.47
C SER A 254 -9.11 12.09 -16.26
N LEU A 255 -9.58 11.75 -15.05
CA LEU A 255 -8.84 11.85 -13.80
C LEU A 255 -8.02 10.58 -13.50
N GLY A 256 -7.94 9.64 -14.44
CA GLY A 256 -7.16 8.40 -14.28
C GLY A 256 -7.92 7.21 -13.71
N GLY A 257 -9.25 7.31 -13.54
CA GLY A 257 -10.08 6.18 -13.11
C GLY A 257 -9.98 5.00 -14.07
N ALA A 258 -9.52 3.86 -13.56
CA ALA A 258 -9.50 2.57 -14.25
C ALA A 258 -10.76 1.76 -13.91
N ASP A 259 -11.06 0.74 -14.73
CA ASP A 259 -12.14 -0.22 -14.48
C ASP A 259 -13.48 0.42 -14.09
N LEU A 260 -14.00 1.32 -14.94
CA LEU A 260 -15.28 1.96 -14.67
C LEU A 260 -16.46 1.09 -15.13
N GLY A 261 -17.53 1.09 -14.34
CA GLY A 261 -18.70 0.25 -14.56
C GLY A 261 -20.03 1.01 -14.52
N VAL A 262 -21.06 0.39 -15.11
CA VAL A 262 -22.44 0.81 -14.91
C VAL A 262 -23.27 -0.39 -14.47
N VAL A 263 -23.96 -0.28 -13.34
CA VAL A 263 -24.87 -1.32 -12.85
C VAL A 263 -26.32 -0.89 -13.02
N ALA A 264 -27.17 -1.81 -13.49
CA ALA A 264 -28.58 -1.51 -13.72
C ALA A 264 -29.41 -1.78 -12.45
N GLY A 265 -29.98 -0.72 -11.88
CA GLY A 265 -30.94 -0.82 -10.76
C GLY A 265 -32.35 -1.20 -11.22
N THR A 266 -33.13 -1.78 -10.31
CA THR A 266 -34.58 -2.04 -10.53
C THR A 266 -35.41 -1.50 -9.37
N VAL A 267 -36.58 -0.94 -9.66
CA VAL A 267 -37.48 -0.36 -8.64
C VAL A 267 -37.93 -1.43 -7.65
N ALA A 268 -38.13 -2.66 -8.12
CA ALA A 268 -38.45 -3.80 -7.26
C ALA A 268 -37.27 -4.17 -6.35
N GLY A 269 -36.04 -4.13 -6.85
CA GLY A 269 -34.83 -4.39 -6.07
C GLY A 269 -34.63 -3.33 -5.00
N LEU A 270 -34.69 -2.04 -5.36
CA LEU A 270 -34.57 -0.94 -4.41
C LEU A 270 -35.67 -0.98 -3.34
N ALA A 271 -36.91 -1.26 -3.73
CA ALA A 271 -38.01 -1.40 -2.77
C ALA A 271 -37.81 -2.58 -1.80
N ALA A 272 -37.19 -3.66 -2.27
CA ALA A 272 -36.88 -4.81 -1.43
C ALA A 272 -35.69 -4.53 -0.50
N PHE A 273 -34.71 -3.76 -0.97
CA PHE A 273 -33.53 -3.35 -0.21
C PHE A 273 -33.89 -2.36 0.91
N ALA A 274 -34.56 -1.26 0.57
CA ALA A 274 -34.90 -0.20 1.52
C ALA A 274 -36.05 -0.59 2.48
N GLY A 275 -36.89 -1.55 2.12
CA GLY A 275 -38.03 -1.92 2.95
C GLY A 275 -39.01 -0.76 3.18
N ASP A 276 -39.15 -0.33 4.44
CA ASP A 276 -40.01 0.80 4.86
C ASP A 276 -39.21 2.11 5.08
N ASP A 277 -37.89 2.07 4.90
CA ASP A 277 -37.01 3.22 5.10
C ASP A 277 -37.17 4.26 3.97
N PRO A 278 -36.92 5.56 4.26
CA PRO A 278 -36.95 6.59 3.23
C PRO A 278 -35.88 6.33 2.16
N ILE A 279 -36.20 6.63 0.90
CA ILE A 279 -35.21 6.59 -0.18
C ILE A 279 -34.53 7.96 -0.25
N ASP A 280 -33.29 8.03 0.19
CA ASP A 280 -32.38 9.17 0.06
C ASP A 280 -31.09 8.77 -0.69
N GLU A 281 -30.16 9.70 -0.81
CA GLU A 281 -28.87 9.50 -1.53
C GLU A 281 -28.08 8.33 -0.95
N GLU A 282 -27.95 8.25 0.38
CA GLU A 282 -27.25 7.16 1.09
C GLU A 282 -27.88 5.80 0.79
N THR A 283 -29.22 5.70 0.80
CA THR A 283 -29.94 4.47 0.45
C THR A 283 -29.70 4.03 -1.00
N LEU A 284 -29.56 4.98 -1.93
CA LEU A 284 -29.32 4.68 -3.34
C LEU A 284 -27.89 4.17 -3.57
N ASP A 285 -26.92 4.73 -2.87
CA ASP A 285 -25.51 4.31 -2.93
C ASP A 285 -25.34 2.92 -2.32
N GLU A 286 -25.86 2.68 -1.11
CA GLU A 286 -25.83 1.35 -0.49
C GLU A 286 -26.56 0.29 -1.33
N TYR A 287 -27.66 0.68 -1.98
CA TYR A 287 -28.34 -0.21 -2.92
C TYR A 287 -27.45 -0.53 -4.12
N ALA A 288 -26.72 0.44 -4.66
CA ALA A 288 -25.80 0.23 -5.78
C ALA A 288 -24.71 -0.80 -5.42
N ASP A 289 -24.12 -0.67 -4.24
CA ASP A 289 -23.06 -1.57 -3.73
C ASP A 289 -23.60 -2.98 -3.46
N SER A 290 -24.88 -3.11 -3.13
CA SER A 290 -25.53 -4.42 -2.95
C SER A 290 -25.75 -5.21 -4.25
N LEU A 291 -25.57 -4.59 -5.41
CA LEU A 291 -25.81 -5.22 -6.70
C LEU A 291 -24.60 -6.05 -7.16
N ASP A 292 -24.88 -7.28 -7.58
CA ASP A 292 -23.88 -8.25 -8.05
C ASP A 292 -23.01 -7.71 -9.21
N GLU A 293 -21.69 -7.82 -9.06
CA GLU A 293 -20.68 -7.47 -10.07
C GLU A 293 -20.94 -8.16 -11.42
N ALA A 294 -21.56 -9.35 -11.43
CA ALA A 294 -21.89 -10.08 -12.65
C ALA A 294 -22.88 -9.33 -13.58
N GLY A 295 -23.57 -8.31 -13.06
CA GLY A 295 -24.49 -7.44 -13.80
C GLY A 295 -23.88 -6.14 -14.33
N VAL A 296 -22.60 -5.86 -14.04
CA VAL A 296 -21.93 -4.60 -14.38
C VAL A 296 -21.58 -4.55 -15.86
N ALA A 297 -22.03 -3.50 -16.55
CA ALA A 297 -21.62 -3.19 -17.90
C ALA A 297 -20.33 -2.36 -17.85
N ALA A 298 -19.21 -2.97 -18.25
CA ALA A 298 -17.92 -2.29 -18.33
C ALA A 298 -17.97 -1.05 -19.25
N TRP A 299 -17.32 0.02 -18.81
CA TRP A 299 -17.24 1.30 -19.51
C TRP A 299 -15.76 1.73 -19.68
N PRO A 300 -15.35 2.23 -20.86
CA PRO A 300 -16.17 2.45 -22.05
C PRO A 300 -16.38 1.16 -22.85
N PRO A 301 -17.60 0.91 -23.35
CA PRO A 301 -17.81 -0.15 -24.32
C PRO A 301 -17.00 0.10 -25.61
N GLY A 302 -16.69 -0.95 -26.37
CA GLY A 302 -16.14 -0.77 -27.70
C GLY A 302 -17.07 0.05 -28.58
N ARG A 303 -16.52 0.94 -29.41
CA ARG A 303 -17.31 1.93 -30.19
C ARG A 303 -18.44 1.32 -31.03
N ASN A 304 -18.32 0.06 -31.45
CA ASN A 304 -19.33 -0.64 -32.25
C ASN A 304 -20.21 -1.60 -31.45
N ASP A 305 -19.94 -1.78 -30.17
CA ASP A 305 -20.65 -2.71 -29.30
C ASP A 305 -21.98 -2.12 -28.85
N ALA A 306 -22.80 -2.96 -28.21
CA ALA A 306 -24.05 -2.52 -27.61
C ALA A 306 -23.78 -1.44 -26.57
N CYS A 307 -24.59 -0.39 -26.58
CA CYS A 307 -24.47 0.70 -25.61
C CYS A 307 -24.86 0.22 -24.21
N TRP A 308 -24.08 0.62 -23.20
CA TRP A 308 -24.28 0.30 -21.78
C TRP A 308 -25.69 0.66 -21.27
N CYS A 309 -26.35 1.69 -21.83
CA CYS A 309 -27.70 2.10 -21.43
C CYS A 309 -28.83 1.12 -21.79
N GLY A 310 -28.54 -0.06 -22.35
CA GLY A 310 -29.53 -1.08 -22.71
C GLY A 310 -30.36 -0.78 -23.97
N SER A 311 -30.09 0.31 -24.70
CA SER A 311 -30.85 0.68 -25.92
C SER A 311 -30.70 -0.28 -27.11
N GLY A 312 -29.73 -1.20 -27.07
CA GLY A 312 -29.38 -2.09 -28.20
C GLY A 312 -28.70 -1.40 -29.40
N ALA A 313 -28.60 -0.06 -29.39
CA ALA A 313 -27.88 0.69 -30.42
C ALA A 313 -26.36 0.61 -30.20
N LYS A 314 -25.58 0.84 -31.27
CA LYS A 314 -24.11 0.92 -31.18
C LYS A 314 -23.70 2.10 -30.30
N TYR A 315 -22.75 1.88 -29.38
CA TYR A 315 -22.29 2.90 -28.43
C TYR A 315 -21.91 4.24 -29.09
N LYS A 316 -21.17 4.20 -30.21
CA LYS A 316 -20.80 5.42 -30.97
C LYS A 316 -21.97 6.26 -31.50
N LYS A 317 -23.16 5.67 -31.61
CA LYS A 317 -24.39 6.33 -32.08
C LYS A 317 -25.40 6.56 -30.95
N CYS A 318 -25.07 6.15 -29.73
CA CYS A 318 -25.95 6.21 -28.58
C CYS A 318 -25.34 7.09 -27.47
N CYS A 319 -24.75 6.54 -26.40
CA CYS A 319 -24.27 7.38 -25.30
C CYS A 319 -22.96 8.11 -25.60
N LEU A 320 -22.05 7.57 -26.43
CA LEU A 320 -20.74 8.19 -26.67
C LEU A 320 -20.76 9.69 -27.08
N PRO A 321 -21.70 10.19 -27.90
CA PRO A 321 -21.76 11.62 -28.20
C PRO A 321 -22.22 12.51 -27.03
N ARG A 322 -22.84 11.94 -25.98
CA ARG A 322 -23.40 12.68 -24.84
C ARG A 322 -22.32 13.20 -23.89
N SER A 323 -21.15 12.57 -23.80
CA SER A 323 -19.97 13.08 -23.04
C SER A 323 -19.36 14.37 -23.61
N ARG A 324 -19.84 14.85 -24.75
CA ARG A 324 -19.31 16.03 -25.46
C ARG A 324 -20.32 17.17 -25.56
N SER A 325 -21.47 17.02 -24.92
CA SER A 325 -22.62 17.95 -25.00
C SER A 325 -22.57 18.97 -23.88
#